data_AF-A0AAW8BVZ9-F1
#
_entry.id   AF-A0AAW8BVZ9-F1
#
_cell.length_a   1.000
_cell.length_b   1.000
_cell.length_c   1.000
_cell.angle_alpha   90.00
_cell.angle_beta   90.00
_cell.angle_gamma   90.00
#
_symmetry.space_group_name_H-M   'P 1'
#
loop_
_entity.id
_entity.type
_entity.pdbx_description
1 polymer ?
#
loop_
_entity_poly.entity_id
_entity_poly.type
_entity_poly.pdbx_seq_one_letter_code
_entity_poly.pdbx_strand_id
1 'polypeptide(L)' 'MERVADSKARKEKYVDPGWPTTDPDDHAVSELVTDRTGALSPFGEVVFPVPAEELPYVHPVTVATW' A
#
# COMPACT_ATOMS: atom_id res chain seq x y z
N MET A 1 -3.49 13.61 58.07
CA MET A 1 -2.51 12.98 57.18
C MET A 1 -3.03 13.08 55.76
N GLU A 2 -2.43 13.99 55.00
CA GLU A 2 -2.56 14.13 53.56
C GLU A 2 -2.01 12.88 52.85
N ARG A 3 -2.74 12.40 51.82
CA ARG A 3 -2.28 12.16 50.44
C ARG A 3 -3.35 11.35 49.70
N VAL A 4 -4.34 12.06 49.18
CA VAL A 4 -5.15 11.55 48.06
C VAL A 4 -4.22 11.55 46.85
N ALA A 5 -3.90 10.36 46.35
CA ALA A 5 -3.14 10.21 45.11
C ALA A 5 -4.04 10.58 43.92
N ASP A 6 -4.22 11.88 43.69
CA ASP A 6 -4.79 12.41 42.46
C ASP A 6 -3.70 12.41 41.37
N SER A 7 -3.50 11.26 40.75
CA SER A 7 -2.55 11.14 39.63
C SER A 7 -2.99 10.07 38.64
N LYS A 8 -4.25 10.13 38.18
CA LYS A 8 -4.66 9.29 37.05
C LYS A 8 -5.82 9.83 36.21
N ALA A 9 -6.20 11.10 36.38
CA ALA A 9 -7.36 11.68 35.69
C ALA A 9 -7.14 12.10 34.23
N ARG A 10 -5.93 11.97 33.67
CA ARG A 10 -5.69 12.18 32.23
C ARG A 10 -4.65 11.21 31.69
N LYS A 11 -4.97 9.91 31.68
CA LYS A 11 -4.46 9.09 30.58
C LYS A 11 -5.48 9.26 29.47
N GLU A 12 -5.11 9.95 28.39
CA GLU A 12 -5.92 9.93 27.18
C GLU A 12 -6.25 8.46 26.91
N LYS A 13 -7.55 8.14 26.90
CA LYS A 13 -8.00 6.78 26.60
C LYS A 13 -7.37 6.43 25.27
N TYR A 14 -6.63 5.33 25.23
CA TYR A 14 -6.08 4.82 23.98
C TYR A 14 -7.20 4.76 22.95
N VAL A 15 -7.12 5.63 21.94
CA VAL A 15 -7.99 5.59 20.78
C VAL A 15 -7.31 4.61 19.84
N ASP A 16 -7.84 3.40 19.77
CA ASP A 16 -7.45 2.46 18.72
C ASP A 16 -7.71 3.18 17.39
N PRO A 17 -6.68 3.39 16.55
CA PRO A 17 -6.83 4.14 15.30
C PRO A 17 -7.59 3.26 14.29
N GLY A 18 -8.88 3.09 14.53
CA GLY A 18 -9.92 2.69 13.61
C GLY A 18 -9.48 1.70 12.56
N TRP A 19 -9.10 0.48 12.98
CA TRP A 19 -9.28 -0.62 12.06
C TRP A 19 -10.77 -0.65 11.69
N PRO A 20 -11.14 -0.71 10.40
CA PRO A 20 -12.55 -0.70 10.02
C PRO A 20 -13.26 -1.83 10.77
N THR A 21 -14.31 -1.48 11.50
CA THR A 21 -15.18 -2.47 12.14
C THR A 21 -15.96 -3.13 11.00
N THR A 22 -15.40 -4.19 10.44
CA THR A 22 -16.12 -5.11 9.58
C THR A 22 -17.23 -5.77 10.41
N ASP A 23 -18.36 -6.10 9.76
CA ASP A 23 -19.41 -6.93 10.35
C ASP A 23 -18.77 -8.19 10.97
N PRO A 24 -19.31 -8.80 12.05
CA PRO A 24 -18.78 -10.06 12.58
C PRO A 24 -18.55 -11.16 11.54
N ASP A 25 -19.29 -11.13 10.43
CA ASP A 25 -19.14 -12.06 9.30
C ASP A 25 -18.16 -11.58 8.20
N ASP A 26 -17.57 -10.40 8.36
CA ASP A 26 -16.75 -9.73 7.35
C ASP A 26 -15.25 -9.85 7.69
N HIS A 27 -14.53 -10.48 6.78
CA HIS A 27 -13.15 -10.93 7.01
C HIS A 27 -12.16 -9.81 6.68
N ALA A 28 -11.13 -9.67 7.52
CA ALA A 28 -10.03 -8.75 7.24
C ALA A 28 -9.39 -9.10 5.88
N VAL A 29 -9.45 -8.16 4.94
CA VAL A 29 -8.83 -8.32 3.62
C VAL A 29 -7.31 -8.38 3.82
N SER A 30 -6.73 -9.54 3.50
CA SER A 30 -5.28 -9.75 3.46
C SER A 30 -4.89 -10.26 2.08
N GLU A 31 -3.60 -10.17 1.71
CA GLU A 31 -3.12 -10.74 0.44
C GLU A 31 -3.43 -12.25 0.30
N LEU A 32 -3.65 -12.97 1.41
CA LEU A 32 -4.05 -14.38 1.44
C LEU A 32 -5.50 -14.61 1.02
N VAL A 33 -6.36 -13.61 1.21
CA VAL A 33 -7.82 -13.67 0.95
C VAL A 33 -8.18 -12.93 -0.35
N THR A 34 -7.19 -12.39 -1.05
CA THR A 34 -7.39 -11.69 -2.33
C THR A 34 -7.52 -12.70 -3.48
N ASP A 35 -8.26 -12.36 -4.53
CA ASP A 35 -8.49 -13.22 -5.71
C ASP A 35 -7.22 -13.53 -6.51
N ARG A 36 -6.18 -12.71 -6.34
CA ARG A 36 -4.87 -12.83 -7.02
C ARG A 36 -3.70 -12.63 -6.06
N THR A 37 -2.92 -13.68 -5.83
CA THR A 37 -1.70 -13.62 -4.99
C THR A 37 -0.57 -12.82 -5.66
N GLY A 38 0.08 -11.93 -4.90
CA GLY A 38 1.27 -11.19 -5.30
C GLY A 38 1.00 -9.73 -5.70
N ALA A 39 2.07 -8.93 -5.82
CA ALA A 39 1.94 -7.58 -6.36
C ALA A 39 1.46 -7.67 -7.80
N LEU A 40 0.26 -7.15 -8.07
CA LEU A 40 -0.18 -6.89 -9.44
C LEU A 40 0.95 -6.12 -10.14
N SER A 41 1.29 -6.55 -11.35
CA SER A 41 2.27 -5.86 -12.18
C SER A 41 2.03 -4.35 -12.09
N PRO A 42 3.07 -3.50 -11.94
CA PRO A 42 2.87 -2.05 -11.97
C PRO A 42 2.28 -1.58 -13.31
N PHE A 43 2.32 -2.44 -14.33
CA PHE A 43 1.72 -2.22 -15.64
C PHE A 43 0.29 -2.77 -15.75
N GLY A 44 -0.30 -3.27 -14.66
CA GLY A 44 -1.67 -3.78 -14.60
C GLY A 44 -1.91 -4.93 -15.57
N GLU A 45 -2.70 -4.66 -16.62
CA GLU A 45 -3.15 -5.63 -17.62
C GLU A 45 -2.17 -5.83 -18.78
N VAL A 46 -1.08 -5.07 -18.83
CA VAL A 46 -0.10 -5.16 -19.92
C VAL A 46 0.64 -6.51 -19.88
N VAL A 47 0.54 -7.26 -20.97
CA VAL A 47 1.25 -8.53 -21.18
C VAL A 47 2.56 -8.25 -21.91
N PHE A 48 3.67 -8.78 -21.37
CA PHE A 48 4.99 -8.64 -21.97
C PHE A 48 5.40 -9.90 -22.76
N PRO A 49 6.27 -9.76 -23.78
CA PRO A 49 6.79 -8.50 -24.32
C PRO A 49 5.74 -7.78 -25.17
N VAL A 50 5.78 -6.45 -25.15
CA VAL A 50 5.02 -5.62 -26.11
C VAL A 50 5.78 -5.49 -27.43
N PRO A 51 5.10 -5.26 -28.57
CA PRO A 51 5.76 -4.95 -29.84
C PRO A 51 6.76 -3.79 -29.72
N ALA A 52 7.85 -3.85 -30.48
CA ALA A 52 8.94 -2.87 -30.37
C ALA A 52 8.49 -1.45 -30.75
N GLU A 53 7.51 -1.35 -31.63
CA GLU A 53 6.92 -0.12 -32.16
C GLU A 53 6.05 0.61 -31.14
N GLU A 54 5.61 -0.11 -30.09
CA GLU A 54 4.81 0.44 -28.98
C GLU A 54 5.68 0.89 -27.81
N LEU A 55 6.98 0.59 -27.82
CA LEU A 55 7.89 1.03 -26.77
C LEU A 55 8.15 2.54 -26.91
N PRO A 56 8.08 3.32 -25.81
CA PRO A 56 8.48 4.73 -25.80
C PRO A 56 10.02 4.90 -25.86
N TYR A 57 10.75 3.86 -26.27
CA TYR A 57 12.21 3.83 -26.33
C TYR A 57 12.70 4.52 -27.60
N VAL A 58 13.59 5.50 -27.45
CA VAL A 58 14.30 6.12 -28.58
C VAL A 58 15.78 5.78 -28.46
N HIS A 59 16.33 5.10 -29.46
CA HIS A 59 17.74 4.76 -29.47
C HIS A 59 18.59 6.02 -29.70
N PRO A 60 19.51 6.38 -28.79
CA PRO A 60 20.33 7.57 -28.97
C PRO A 60 21.26 7.39 -30.17
N VAL A 61 21.28 8.39 -31.04
CA VAL A 61 22.19 8.43 -32.21
C VAL A 61 23.22 9.52 -31.96
N THR A 62 24.50 9.16 -32.04
CA THR A 62 25.59 10.13 -32.09
C THR A 62 25.85 10.52 -33.54
N VAL A 63 25.80 11.83 -33.83
CA VAL A 63 26.25 12.34 -35.13
C VAL A 63 27.76 12.52 -35.04
N ALA A 64 28.52 11.75 -35.81
CA ALA A 64 29.92 12.03 -36.01
C ALA A 64 30.03 13.24 -36.95
N THR A 65 30.33 14.41 -36.40
CA THR A 65 30.83 15.54 -37.19
C THR A 65 32.31 15.28 -37.45
N TRP A 66 32.66 15.04 -38.70
CA TRP A 66 34.06 15.03 -39.14
C TRP A 66 34.56 16.45 -39.42
#